data_AF-A0A8R1E341-F1
#
_entry.id   AF-A0A8R1E341-F1
#
_cell.length_a   1.000
_cell.length_b   1.000
_cell.length_c   1.000
_cell.angle_alpha   90.00
_cell.angle_beta   90.00
_cell.angle_gamma   90.00
#
_symmetry.space_group_name_H-M   'P 1'
#
loop_
_entity.id
_entity.type
_entity.pdbx_description
1 polymer ?
#
loop_
_entity_poly.entity_id
_entity_poly.type
_entity_poly.pdbx_seq_one_letter_code
_entity_poly.pdbx_strand_id
1 'polypeptide(L)'
;MNSRVVYAVIALFAVSAFAQTDDWDPTVRDKTDFCGTMAQYAPNGDIYCSQFITCCDSQFDPNNGDKCQQKESECSATDDGRSGLGVCKFSNCTELITTTTTTTTQAPVFESINSAFQAFAMLAPLAAAVLCVM
;
A
#
# COMPACT_ATOMS: atom_id res chain seq x y z
N MET A 1 33.48 -25.95 -0.70
CA MET A 1 32.75 -24.70 -1.00
C MET A 1 32.68 -23.86 0.27
N ASN A 2 33.25 -22.65 0.26
CA ASN A 2 33.36 -21.80 1.45
C ASN A 2 32.01 -21.17 1.79
N SER A 3 31.46 -21.46 2.98
CA SER A 3 30.16 -20.96 3.45
C SER A 3 30.01 -19.43 3.38
N ARG A 4 31.11 -18.68 3.47
CA ARG A 4 31.12 -17.21 3.35
C ARG A 4 30.65 -16.70 1.99
N VAL A 5 30.91 -17.45 0.91
CA VAL A 5 30.48 -17.09 -0.45
C VAL A 5 28.97 -17.34 -0.60
N VAL A 6 28.45 -18.38 0.04
CA VAL A 6 27.02 -18.72 0.01
C VAL A 6 26.18 -17.62 0.70
N TYR A 7 26.62 -17.13 1.85
CA TYR A 7 25.91 -16.05 2.56
C TYR A 7 25.95 -14.70 1.82
N ALA A 8 27.06 -14.38 1.14
CA ALA A 8 27.17 -13.14 0.35
C ALA A 8 26.25 -13.14 -0.88
N VAL A 9 26.05 -14.30 -1.52
CA VAL A 9 25.12 -14.42 -2.66
C VAL A 9 23.67 -14.31 -2.19
N ILE A 10 23.31 -14.90 -1.04
CA ILE A 10 21.93 -14.83 -0.52
C ILE A 10 21.53 -13.39 -0.13
N ALA A 11 22.45 -12.60 0.41
CA ALA A 11 22.17 -11.21 0.80
C ALA A 11 21.94 -10.26 -0.39
N LEU A 12 22.56 -10.53 -1.55
CA LEU A 12 22.38 -9.71 -2.77
C LEU A 12 21.04 -9.95 -3.47
N PHE A 13 20.35 -11.06 -3.19
CA PHE A 13 19.03 -11.35 -3.75
C PHE A 13 17.85 -10.77 -2.92
N ALA A 14 18.11 -10.12 -1.79
CA ALA A 14 17.04 -9.62 -0.90
C ALA A 14 16.47 -8.23 -1.26
N VAL A 15 16.99 -7.55 -2.30
CA VAL A 15 16.62 -6.15 -2.61
C VAL A 15 15.61 -6.01 -3.76
N SER A 16 15.25 -7.08 -4.46
CA SER A 16 14.25 -7.02 -5.54
C SER A 16 12.94 -7.64 -5.09
N ALA A 17 12.19 -6.94 -4.24
CA ALA A 17 10.87 -7.39 -3.81
C ALA A 17 9.83 -6.28 -4.10
N PHE A 18 9.21 -6.44 -5.28
CA PHE A 18 7.88 -5.96 -5.66
C PHE A 18 7.71 -4.45 -5.89
N ALA A 19 8.22 -3.97 -7.03
CA ALA A 19 7.38 -3.08 -7.82
C ALA A 19 6.30 -3.96 -8.48
N GLN A 20 5.23 -4.28 -7.76
CA GLN A 20 3.99 -4.66 -8.43
C GLN A 20 3.53 -3.39 -9.14
N THR A 21 3.95 -3.20 -10.39
CA THR A 21 3.11 -2.47 -11.32
C THR A 21 1.95 -3.41 -11.59
N ASP A 22 1.01 -3.50 -10.64
CA ASP A 22 -0.36 -3.81 -11.01
C ASP A 22 -0.64 -2.82 -12.13
N ASP A 23 -0.81 -3.33 -13.35
CA ASP A 23 -0.93 -2.54 -14.57
C ASP A 23 -2.23 -1.75 -14.44
N TRP A 24 -2.12 -0.61 -13.76
CA TRP A 24 -3.26 0.17 -13.33
C TRP A 24 -3.84 0.83 -14.56
N ASP A 25 -5.05 0.41 -14.91
CA ASP A 25 -5.79 0.97 -16.03
C ASP A 25 -6.58 2.19 -15.55
N PRO A 26 -6.26 3.42 -16.02
CA PRO A 26 -6.97 4.64 -15.62
C PRO A 26 -8.43 4.69 -16.10
N THR A 27 -8.83 3.81 -17.01
CA THR A 27 -10.18 3.71 -17.57
C THR A 27 -11.02 2.60 -16.93
N VAL A 28 -10.46 1.89 -15.94
CA VAL A 28 -11.16 0.86 -15.16
C VAL A 28 -11.45 1.38 -13.76
N ARG A 29 -12.61 1.00 -13.22
CA ARG A 29 -12.98 1.18 -11.81
C ARG A 29 -13.21 -0.19 -11.21
N ASP A 30 -12.27 -0.62 -10.39
CA ASP A 30 -12.45 -1.81 -9.58
C ASP A 30 -13.21 -1.44 -8.30
N LYS A 31 -14.40 -2.00 -8.13
CA LYS A 31 -15.26 -1.85 -6.94
C LYS A 31 -15.40 -3.17 -6.19
N THR A 32 -14.63 -4.20 -6.56
CA THR A 32 -14.69 -5.53 -5.98
C THR A 32 -14.48 -5.50 -4.47
N ASP A 33 -13.40 -4.89 -4.00
CA ASP A 33 -13.11 -4.80 -2.56
C ASP A 33 -14.14 -3.96 -1.81
N PHE A 34 -14.61 -2.88 -2.42
CA PHE A 34 -15.64 -2.02 -1.82
C PHE A 34 -16.94 -2.80 -1.60
N CYS A 35 -17.45 -3.46 -2.65
CA CYS A 35 -18.68 -4.23 -2.54
C CYS A 35 -18.51 -5.52 -1.73
N GLY A 36 -17.32 -6.12 -1.72
CA GLY A 36 -16.98 -7.24 -0.84
C GLY A 36 -17.06 -6.83 0.64
N THR A 37 -16.52 -5.66 0.98
CA THR A 37 -16.61 -5.10 2.34
C THR A 37 -18.05 -4.80 2.74
N MET A 38 -18.88 -4.34 1.82
CA MET A 38 -20.31 -4.10 2.09
C MET A 38 -21.08 -5.41 2.33
N ALA A 39 -20.72 -6.49 1.64
CA ALA A 39 -21.36 -7.79 1.76
C ALA A 39 -20.82 -8.66 2.91
N GLN A 40 -19.68 -8.31 3.52
CA GLN A 40 -18.96 -9.15 4.48
C GLN A 40 -19.76 -9.58 5.73
N TYR A 41 -20.83 -8.85 6.07
CA TYR A 41 -21.69 -9.15 7.22
C TYR A 41 -22.91 -10.00 6.86
N ALA A 42 -22.99 -10.49 5.63
CA ALA A 42 -24.06 -11.37 5.21
C ALA A 42 -24.06 -12.68 6.03
N PRO A 43 -25.24 -13.23 6.35
CA PRO A 43 -25.36 -14.44 7.16
C PRO A 43 -24.92 -15.72 6.43
N ASN A 44 -24.87 -15.72 5.09
CA ASN A 44 -24.42 -16.84 4.26
C ASN A 44 -23.93 -16.34 2.89
N GLY A 45 -23.28 -17.23 2.13
CA GLY A 45 -22.71 -16.93 0.82
C GLY A 45 -23.72 -16.47 -0.25
N ASP A 46 -24.95 -16.98 -0.22
CA ASP A 46 -26.00 -16.56 -1.16
C ASP A 46 -26.41 -15.10 -0.91
N ILE A 47 -26.61 -14.75 0.36
CA ILE A 47 -26.94 -13.37 0.76
C ILE A 47 -25.73 -12.47 0.56
N TYR A 48 -24.51 -12.96 0.77
CA TYR A 48 -23.28 -12.24 0.44
C TYR A 48 -23.30 -11.84 -1.04
N CYS A 49 -23.51 -12.79 -1.94
CA CYS A 49 -23.51 -12.51 -3.37
C CYS A 49 -24.66 -11.60 -3.79
N SER A 50 -25.85 -11.77 -3.22
CA SER A 50 -26.96 -10.85 -3.46
C SER A 50 -26.61 -9.41 -3.06
N GLN A 51 -25.99 -9.21 -1.90
CA GLN A 51 -25.59 -7.87 -1.43
C GLN A 51 -24.43 -7.30 -2.24
N PHE A 52 -23.47 -8.14 -2.63
CA PHE A 52 -22.36 -7.77 -3.48
C PHE A 52 -22.83 -7.25 -4.84
N ILE A 53 -23.69 -7.99 -5.53
CA ILE A 53 -24.23 -7.60 -6.84
C ILE A 53 -25.08 -6.34 -6.71
N THR A 54 -25.93 -6.24 -5.67
CA THR A 54 -26.74 -5.04 -5.42
C THR A 54 -25.85 -3.80 -5.20
N CYS A 55 -24.76 -3.93 -4.45
CA CYS A 55 -23.77 -2.88 -4.30
C CYS A 55 -23.18 -2.50 -5.66
N CYS A 56 -22.71 -3.48 -6.44
CA CYS A 56 -22.09 -3.25 -7.74
C CYS A 56 -23.03 -2.49 -8.69
N ASP A 57 -24.29 -2.91 -8.74
CA ASP A 57 -25.34 -2.28 -9.56
C ASP A 57 -25.59 -0.83 -9.14
N SER A 58 -25.66 -0.56 -7.83
CA SER A 58 -25.89 0.79 -7.30
C SER A 58 -24.76 1.78 -7.62
N GLN A 59 -23.55 1.27 -7.84
CA GLN A 59 -22.37 2.08 -8.16
C GLN A 59 -22.24 2.35 -9.67
N PHE A 60 -22.94 1.60 -10.52
CA PHE A 60 -22.85 1.73 -11.97
C PHE A 60 -23.91 2.70 -12.50
N ASP A 61 -23.49 3.91 -12.87
CA ASP A 61 -24.31 4.87 -13.59
C ASP A 61 -23.58 5.35 -14.85
N PRO A 62 -24.00 4.92 -16.05
CA PRO A 62 -23.36 5.31 -17.31
C PRO A 62 -23.54 6.80 -17.65
N ASN A 63 -24.45 7.51 -16.97
CA ASN A 63 -24.73 8.92 -17.22
C ASN A 63 -23.99 9.86 -16.25
N ASN A 64 -23.27 9.31 -15.27
CA ASN A 64 -22.50 10.12 -14.32
C ASN A 64 -21.26 10.76 -14.98
N GLY A 65 -20.52 11.57 -14.23
CA GLY A 65 -19.32 12.25 -14.72
C GLY A 65 -18.16 11.31 -15.11
N ASP A 66 -18.17 10.08 -14.60
CA ASP A 66 -17.15 9.07 -14.88
C ASP A 66 -17.43 8.32 -16.19
N LYS A 67 -18.69 8.29 -16.65
CA LYS A 67 -19.13 7.81 -17.98
C LYS A 67 -18.71 6.37 -18.32
N CYS A 68 -18.52 5.51 -17.32
CA CYS A 68 -18.24 4.10 -17.55
C CYS A 68 -19.34 3.45 -18.41
N GLN A 69 -18.96 2.69 -19.44
CA GLN A 69 -19.93 2.13 -20.39
C GLN A 69 -20.24 0.66 -20.17
N GLN A 70 -19.30 -0.06 -19.56
CA GLN A 70 -19.39 -1.50 -19.38
C GLN A 70 -19.31 -1.85 -17.90
N LYS A 71 -20.05 -2.88 -17.50
CA LYS A 71 -20.08 -3.42 -16.15
C LYS A 71 -19.89 -4.93 -16.22
N GLU A 72 -18.90 -5.42 -15.49
CA GLU A 72 -18.70 -6.82 -15.17
C GLU A 72 -19.09 -7.02 -13.70
N SER A 73 -20.07 -7.89 -13.45
CA SER A 73 -20.58 -8.18 -12.11
C SER A 73 -20.84 -9.66 -11.97
N GLU A 74 -19.99 -10.36 -11.22
CA GLU A 74 -20.13 -11.79 -10.94
C GLU A 74 -19.94 -12.03 -9.45
N CYS A 75 -20.58 -13.05 -8.91
CA CYS A 75 -20.32 -13.53 -7.56
C CYS A 75 -20.68 -15.00 -7.43
N SER A 76 -19.81 -15.75 -6.76
CA SER A 76 -20.03 -17.14 -6.38
C SER A 76 -19.85 -17.30 -4.88
N ALA A 77 -20.79 -17.98 -4.22
CA ALA A 77 -20.65 -18.36 -2.82
C ALA A 77 -19.45 -19.32 -2.66
N THR A 78 -18.69 -19.14 -1.59
CA THR A 78 -17.56 -20.02 -1.27
C THR A 78 -18.05 -21.28 -0.55
N ASP A 79 -17.25 -22.35 -0.60
CA ASP A 79 -17.58 -23.65 0.03
C ASP A 79 -17.68 -23.58 1.57
N ASP A 80 -17.23 -22.49 2.18
CA ASP A 80 -17.38 -22.22 3.62
C ASP A 80 -18.84 -21.90 4.02
N GLY A 81 -19.72 -21.69 3.04
CA GLY A 81 -21.13 -21.36 3.20
C GLY A 81 -21.40 -19.97 3.78
N ARG A 82 -20.36 -19.16 4.00
CA ARG A 82 -20.45 -17.88 4.72
C ARG A 82 -19.97 -16.69 3.91
N SER A 83 -19.04 -16.89 2.98
CA SER A 83 -18.47 -15.84 2.16
C SER A 83 -18.84 -16.02 0.68
N GLY A 84 -18.44 -15.06 -0.14
CA GLY A 84 -18.46 -15.21 -1.60
C GLY A 84 -17.27 -14.50 -2.23
N LEU A 85 -16.94 -14.94 -3.44
CA LEU A 85 -15.93 -14.34 -4.28
C LEU A 85 -16.63 -13.71 -5.48
N GLY A 86 -16.48 -12.40 -5.62
CA GLY A 86 -17.10 -11.64 -6.70
C GLY A 86 -16.12 -10.79 -7.46
N VAL A 87 -16.56 -10.34 -8.62
CA VAL A 87 -15.89 -9.35 -9.47
C VAL A 87 -16.89 -8.22 -9.69
N CYS A 88 -16.46 -6.98 -9.43
CA CYS A 88 -17.24 -5.80 -9.76
C CYS A 88 -16.32 -4.77 -10.42
N LYS A 89 -16.32 -4.73 -11.75
CA LYS A 89 -15.44 -3.86 -12.54
C LYS A 89 -16.26 -3.06 -13.54
N PHE A 90 -15.96 -1.77 -13.62
CA PHE A 90 -16.49 -0.91 -14.68
C PHE A 90 -15.36 -0.55 -15.64
N SER A 91 -15.64 -0.60 -16.93
CA SER A 91 -14.65 -0.36 -17.98
C SER A 91 -15.16 0.64 -19.02
N ASN A 92 -14.22 1.17 -19.82
CA ASN A 92 -14.44 2.33 -20.69
C ASN A 92 -14.94 3.55 -19.90
N CYS A 93 -14.37 3.77 -18.71
CA CYS A 93 -14.59 4.97 -17.94
C CYS A 93 -13.72 6.11 -18.46
N THR A 94 -14.06 7.34 -18.07
CA THR A 94 -13.23 8.51 -18.26
C THR A 94 -11.87 8.28 -17.59
N GLU A 95 -10.79 8.67 -18.25
CA GLU A 95 -9.44 8.45 -17.76
C GLU A 95 -9.20 9.21 -16.43
N LEU A 96 -8.73 8.52 -15.39
CA LEU A 96 -8.27 9.18 -14.17
C LEU A 96 -6.92 9.84 -14.42
N ILE A 97 -6.87 11.16 -14.29
CA ILE A 97 -5.61 11.90 -14.37
C ILE A 97 -4.95 11.89 -12.99
N THR A 98 -3.89 11.11 -12.84
CA THR A 98 -3.11 11.08 -11.60
C THR A 98 -2.18 12.30 -11.56
N THR A 99 -2.47 13.24 -10.65
CA THR A 99 -1.55 14.36 -10.39
C THR A 99 -0.51 13.93 -9.37
N THR A 100 0.76 13.88 -9.76
CA THR A 100 1.86 13.59 -8.83
C THR A 100 2.30 14.88 -8.15
N THR A 101 1.99 15.04 -6.87
CA THR A 101 2.47 16.16 -6.05
C THR A 101 3.84 15.82 -5.47
N THR A 102 4.89 16.52 -5.88
CA THR A 102 6.23 16.36 -5.30
C THR A 102 6.42 17.36 -4.17
N THR A 103 6.43 16.88 -2.93
CA THR A 103 6.76 17.71 -1.76
C THR A 103 8.26 17.69 -1.54
N THR A 104 8.92 18.84 -1.70
CA THR A 104 10.34 19.00 -1.37
C THR A 104 10.48 19.58 0.03
N THR A 105 10.99 18.80 0.98
CA THR A 105 11.34 19.28 2.32
C THR A 105 12.77 19.83 2.28
N GLN A 106 12.93 21.14 2.45
CA GLN A 106 14.25 21.75 2.64
C GLN A 106 14.72 21.47 4.08
N ALA A 107 15.95 20.99 4.24
CA ALA A 107 16.56 20.85 5.56
C ALA A 107 16.74 22.23 6.21
N PRO A 108 16.50 22.39 7.53
CA PRO A 108 16.74 23.65 8.21
C PRO A 108 18.22 24.03 8.10
N VAL A 109 18.51 25.23 7.59
CA VAL A 109 19.86 25.79 7.58
C VAL A 109 20.19 26.20 9.01
N PHE A 110 20.98 25.41 9.72
CA PHE A 110 21.49 25.78 11.05
C PHE A 110 22.57 26.87 10.90
N GLU A 111 22.17 28.15 11.01
CA GLU A 111 23.11 29.22 11.32
C GLU A 111 23.52 29.13 12.80
N SER A 112 24.83 28.94 13.04
CA SER A 112 25.56 29.11 14.32
C SER A 112 25.46 28.01 15.40
N ILE A 113 26.08 26.85 15.15
CA ILE A 113 26.49 25.93 16.25
C ILE A 113 27.94 26.24 16.65
N ASN A 114 28.19 27.42 17.24
CA ASN A 114 29.50 27.72 17.86
C ASN A 114 29.45 27.75 19.41
N SER A 115 28.26 27.65 20.01
CA SER A 115 28.09 27.73 21.48
C SER A 115 27.89 26.36 22.15
N ALA A 116 27.37 25.35 21.45
CA ALA A 116 27.11 24.02 22.03
C ALA A 116 28.35 23.10 22.07
N PHE A 117 29.34 23.34 21.20
CA PHE A 117 30.59 22.54 21.15
C PHE A 117 31.53 22.85 22.32
N GLN A 118 31.50 24.08 22.87
CA GLN A 118 32.36 24.48 23.98
C GLN A 118 31.93 23.88 25.33
N ALA A 119 30.64 23.52 25.50
CA ALA A 119 30.16 22.90 26.74
C ALA A 119 30.52 21.40 26.84
N PHE A 120 30.57 20.69 25.71
CA PHE A 120 30.96 19.27 25.66
C PHE A 120 32.49 19.07 25.75
N ALA A 121 33.29 20.07 25.37
CA ALA A 121 34.75 19.99 25.40
C ALA A 121 35.38 20.15 26.80
N MET A 122 34.62 20.59 27.83
CA MET A 122 35.15 20.81 29.18
C MET A 122 34.91 19.67 30.18
N LEU A 123 34.17 18.61 29.81
CA LEU A 123 33.91 17.45 30.67
C LEU A 123 34.56 16.14 30.19
N ALA A 124 35.33 16.20 29.10
CA ALA A 124 35.94 15.04 28.46
C ALA A 124 37.20 14.43 29.12
N PRO A 125 37.95 15.03 30.07
CA PRO A 125 39.20 14.40 30.52
C PRO A 125 39.10 13.45 31.73
N LEU A 126 37.91 13.18 32.30
CA LEU A 126 37.82 12.29 33.49
C LEU A 126 37.39 10.84 33.20
N ALA A 127 36.97 10.50 31.99
CA ALA A 127 36.55 9.13 31.65
C ALA A 127 37.65 8.25 31.02
N ALA A 128 38.80 8.82 30.65
CA ALA A 128 39.90 8.08 30.01
C ALA A 128 40.91 7.44 30.99
N ALA A 129 40.77 7.65 32.31
CA ALA A 129 41.71 7.13 33.30
C ALA A 129 41.23 5.87 34.07
N VAL A 130 39.98 5.42 33.89
CA VAL A 130 39.41 4.30 34.68
C VAL A 130 39.41 2.96 33.94
N LEU A 131 39.59 2.94 32.61
CA LEU A 131 39.61 1.68 31.82
C LEU A 131 41.02 1.18 31.47
N CYS A 132 42.08 1.80 32.00
CA CYS A 132 43.47 1.32 31.85
C CYS A 132 44.05 0.64 33.10
N VAL A 133 43.23 0.33 34.12
CA VAL A 133 43.63 -0.55 35.22
C VAL A 133 42.45 -1.44 35.61
N MET A 134 42.25 -2.53 34.87
CA MET A 134 41.73 -3.81 35.36
C MET A 134 41.91 -4.88 34.29
#